data_AF-A0AB37RDE1-F1
#
_entry.id   AF-A0AB37RDE1-F1
#
_cell.length_a   1.000
_cell.length_b   1.000
_cell.length_c   1.000
_cell.angle_alpha   90.00
_cell.angle_beta   90.00
_cell.angle_gamma   90.00
#
_symmetry.space_group_name_H-M   'P 1'
#
loop_
_entity.id
_entity.type
_entity.pdbx_description
1 polymer ?
#
loop_
_entity_poly.entity_id
_entity_poly.type
_entity_poly.pdbx_seq_one_letter_code
_entity_poly.pdbx_strand_id
1 'polypeptide(L)' 'MGWNGQRFKSSNPCDALNPYKNLDVAAQMLAELRALGGDWITVAGRYHRPAGGAPAANYRKAFAKHLSRVTGIQMLVTNP' A
#
# COMPACT_ATOMS: atom_id res chain seq x y z
N MET A 1 5.54 -8.86 13.25
CA MET A 1 5.02 -7.70 12.50
C MET A 1 5.54 -7.71 11.08
N GLY A 2 4.77 -7.17 10.13
CA GLY A 2 5.24 -6.93 8.76
C GLY A 2 6.30 -5.82 8.70
N TRP A 3 6.60 -5.33 7.49
CA TRP A 3 7.67 -4.36 7.24
C TRP A 3 7.52 -2.99 7.93
N ASN A 4 6.33 -2.69 8.45
CA ASN A 4 5.98 -1.42 9.09
C ASN A 4 5.86 -1.52 10.63
N GLY A 5 6.35 -2.60 11.25
CA GLY A 5 6.21 -2.85 12.69
C GLY A 5 6.68 -1.68 13.58
N GLN A 6 7.78 -1.02 13.21
CA GLN A 6 8.34 0.15 13.90
C GLN A 6 7.41 1.37 13.96
N ARG A 7 6.36 1.41 13.13
CA ARG A 7 5.36 2.50 13.15
C ARG A 7 4.42 2.39 14.36
N PHE A 8 4.29 1.19 14.93
CA PHE A 8 3.53 0.93 16.14
C PHE A 8 4.47 1.05 17.34
N LYS A 9 4.77 2.30 17.71
CA LYS A 9 5.77 2.68 18.73
C LYS A 9 5.47 2.22 20.16
N SER A 10 4.33 1.57 20.41
CA SER A 10 4.00 1.13 21.77
C SER A 10 4.73 -0.16 22.12
N SER A 11 4.98 -0.37 23.40
CA SER A 11 5.45 -1.64 23.95
C SER A 11 4.44 -2.78 23.77
N ASN A 12 3.25 -2.51 23.21
CA ASN A 12 2.21 -3.49 22.99
C ASN A 12 2.01 -3.78 21.49
N PRO A 13 2.45 -4.96 21.01
CA PRO A 13 2.27 -5.34 19.62
C PRO A 13 0.82 -5.46 19.16
N CYS A 14 -0.14 -5.59 20.09
CA CYS A 14 -1.56 -5.64 19.79
C CYS A 14 -2.12 -4.32 19.26
N ASP A 15 -1.40 -3.20 19.37
CA ASP A 15 -1.85 -1.93 18.79
C ASP A 15 -1.99 -2.00 17.25
N ALA A 16 -1.22 -2.87 16.59
CA ALA A 16 -1.37 -3.13 15.17
C ALA A 16 -2.68 -3.87 14.82
N LEU A 17 -3.32 -4.51 15.80
CA LEU A 17 -4.61 -5.19 15.66
C LEU A 17 -5.80 -4.25 15.93
N ASN A 18 -5.57 -3.08 16.53
CA ASN A 18 -6.63 -2.07 16.63
C ASN A 18 -6.92 -1.52 15.21
N PRO A 19 -8.15 -1.66 14.71
CA PRO A 19 -8.45 -1.35 13.30
C PRO A 19 -8.26 0.13 12.96
N TYR A 20 -8.56 1.04 13.89
CA TYR A 20 -8.39 2.48 13.66
C TYR A 20 -6.92 2.89 13.67
N LYS A 21 -6.14 2.41 14.65
CA LYS A 21 -4.69 2.66 14.68
C LYS A 21 -4.00 2.07 13.44
N ASN A 22 -4.42 0.88 13.01
CA ASN A 22 -3.89 0.24 11.81
C ASN A 22 -4.18 1.09 10.57
N LEU A 23 -5.43 1.57 10.43
CA LEU A 23 -5.84 2.42 9.32
C LEU A 23 -5.10 3.76 9.29
N ASP A 24 -4.92 4.41 10.45
CA ASP A 24 -4.18 5.67 10.56
C ASP A 24 -2.73 5.52 10.09
N VAL A 25 -2.05 4.46 10.54
CA VAL A 25 -0.68 4.15 10.12
C VAL A 25 -0.61 3.86 8.61
N ALA A 26 -1.56 3.08 8.08
CA ALA A 26 -1.63 2.78 6.66
C ALA A 26 -1.84 4.04 5.81
N ALA A 27 -2.76 4.93 6.23
CA ALA A 27 -3.05 6.18 5.54
C ALA A 27 -1.83 7.12 5.51
N GLN A 28 -1.12 7.26 6.64
CA GLN A 28 0.12 8.04 6.71
C GLN A 28 1.19 7.49 5.76
N MET A 29 1.40 6.17 5.75
CA MET A 29 2.36 5.53 4.84
C MET A 29 2.00 5.73 3.37
N LEU A 30 0.72 5.60 3.02
CA LEU A 30 0.24 5.84 1.66
C LEU A 30 0.45 7.29 1.23
N ALA A 31 0.23 8.26 2.14
CA ALA A 31 0.49 9.67 1.89
C ALA A 31 1.99 9.95 1.65
N GLU A 32 2.87 9.40 2.51
CA GLU A 32 4.33 9.49 2.35
C GLU A 32 4.79 8.91 1.00
N LEU A 33 4.29 7.71 0.65
CA LEU A 33 4.62 7.06 -0.62
C LEU A 33 4.09 7.83 -1.83
N ARG A 34 2.92 8.48 -1.71
CA ARG A 34 2.33 9.31 -2.75
C ARG A 34 3.12 10.61 -2.96
N ALA A 35 3.73 11.14 -1.90
CA ALA A 35 4.61 12.32 -1.98
C ALA A 35 5.90 12.04 -2.77
N LEU A 36 6.33 10.78 -2.86
CA LEU A 36 7.42 10.34 -3.75
C LEU A 36 7.02 10.29 -5.24
N GLY A 37 5.79 10.71 -5.58
CA GLY A 37 5.25 10.69 -6.93
C GLY A 37 4.77 9.31 -7.38
N GLY A 38 4.22 9.27 -8.60
CA GLY A 38 3.56 8.10 -9.17
C GLY A 38 2.04 8.10 -8.95
N ASP A 39 1.35 7.30 -9.75
CA ASP A 39 -0.08 7.07 -9.62
C ASP A 39 -0.41 6.15 -8.44
N TRP A 40 -1.70 6.03 -8.11
CA TRP A 40 -2.13 5.18 -7.00
C TRP A 40 -1.82 3.69 -7.20
N ILE A 41 -1.67 3.23 -8.45
CA ILE A 41 -1.25 1.86 -8.74
C ILE A 41 0.21 1.65 -8.32
N THR A 42 1.08 2.59 -8.68
CA THR A 42 2.49 2.58 -8.28
C THR A 42 2.65 2.66 -6.77
N VAL A 43 1.91 3.57 -6.12
CA VAL A 43 1.92 3.73 -4.66
C VAL A 43 1.46 2.45 -3.96
N ALA A 44 0.40 1.80 -4.44
CA ALA A 44 -0.09 0.54 -3.89
C ALA A 44 0.97 -0.57 -3.99
N GLY A 45 1.70 -0.64 -5.10
CA GLY A 45 2.84 -1.55 -5.26
C GLY A 45 3.95 -1.31 -4.24
N ARG A 46 4.37 -0.05 -4.05
CA ARG A 46 5.38 0.34 -3.06
C ARG A 46 4.94 0.02 -1.63
N TYR A 47 3.67 0.27 -1.30
CA TYR A 47 3.11 -0.03 0.01
C TYR A 47 3.09 -1.53 0.31
N HIS A 48 2.69 -2.35 -0.68
CA HIS A 48 2.64 -3.79 -0.51
C HIS A 48 4.03 -4.42 -0.38
N ARG A 49 4.98 -3.97 -1.20
CA ARG A 49 6.35 -4.48 -1.21
C ARG A 49 7.35 -3.34 -1.46
N PRO A 50 7.90 -2.72 -0.41
CA PRO A 50 8.87 -1.62 -0.56
C PRO A 50 10.12 -2.01 -1.35
N ALA A 51 10.55 -3.27 -1.27
CA ALA A 51 11.67 -3.80 -2.04
C ALA A 51 11.39 -3.93 -3.57
N GLY A 52 10.16 -3.68 -4.02
CA GLY A 52 9.79 -3.75 -5.43
C GLY A 52 9.79 -5.18 -6.00
N GLY A 53 10.21 -5.28 -7.27
CA GLY A 53 10.35 -6.54 -8.01
C GLY A 53 9.03 -7.16 -8.48
N ALA A 54 9.12 -8.42 -8.94
CA ALA A 54 7.98 -9.18 -9.45
C ALA A 54 6.77 -9.23 -8.48
N PRO A 55 6.95 -9.37 -7.15
CA PRO A 55 5.82 -9.33 -6.21
C PRO A 55 5.08 -7.98 -6.23
N ALA A 56 5.80 -6.85 -6.28
CA ALA A 56 5.18 -5.53 -6.38
C ALA A 56 4.45 -5.38 -7.72
N ALA A 57 5.06 -5.82 -8.83
CA ALA A 57 4.44 -5.78 -10.15
C ALA A 57 3.15 -6.61 -10.24
N ASN A 58 3.15 -7.80 -9.65
CA ASN A 58 1.96 -8.65 -9.57
C ASN A 58 0.86 -8.01 -8.73
N TYR A 59 1.23 -7.38 -7.61
CA TYR A 59 0.28 -6.65 -6.78
C TYR A 59 -0.32 -5.45 -7.53
N ARG A 60 0.48 -4.67 -8.27
CA ARG A 60 -0.02 -3.56 -9.12
C ARG A 60 -1.10 -4.03 -10.10
N LYS A 61 -0.89 -5.17 -10.76
CA LYS A 61 -1.87 -5.78 -11.68
C LYS A 61 -3.18 -6.13 -10.97
N ALA A 62 -3.09 -6.82 -9.84
CA ALA A 62 -4.25 -7.21 -9.05
C ALA A 62 -5.02 -5.98 -8.51
N PHE A 63 -4.28 -5.00 -8.00
CA PHE A 63 -4.83 -3.75 -7.49
C PHE A 63 -5.56 -2.97 -8.58
N ALA A 64 -4.96 -2.78 -9.76
CA ALA A 64 -5.59 -2.06 -10.86
C ALA A 64 -6.85 -2.76 -11.38
N LYS A 65 -6.84 -4.11 -11.46
CA LYS A 65 -8.05 -4.89 -11.79
C LYS A 65 -9.16 -4.64 -10.78
N HIS A 66 -8.84 -4.64 -9.49
CA HIS A 66 -9.82 -4.39 -8.44
C HIS A 66 -10.33 -2.94 -8.47
N LEU A 67 -9.41 -1.97 -8.61
CA LEU A 67 -9.75 -0.55 -8.67
C LEU A 67 -10.64 -0.25 -9.87
N SER A 68 -10.36 -0.85 -11.03
CA SER A 68 -11.20 -0.69 -12.22
C SER A 68 -12.62 -1.19 -11.97
N ARG A 69 -12.76 -2.33 -11.28
CA ARG A 69 -14.07 -2.91 -10.95
C ARG A 69 -14.89 -2.02 -10.00
N VAL A 70 -14.27 -1.39 -9.01
CA VAL A 70 -15.00 -0.57 -8.02
C VAL A 70 -15.26 0.85 -8.51
N THR A 71 -14.49 1.35 -9.48
CA THR A 71 -14.65 2.71 -10.04
C THR A 71 -15.41 2.73 -11.37
N GLY A 72 -15.50 1.61 -12.08
CA GLY A 72 -16.02 1.55 -13.45
C GLY A 72 -15.06 2.13 -14.51
N ILE A 73 -13.84 2.52 -14.13
CA ILE A 73 -12.83 3.11 -15.02
C ILE A 73 -11.80 2.04 -15.37
N GLN A 74 -11.47 1.87 -16.65
CA GLN A 74 -10.42 0.96 -17.06
C GLN A 74 -9.03 1.56 -16.72
N MET A 75 -8.39 1.00 -15.70
CA MET A 75 -7.04 1.41 -15.32
C MET A 75 -6.00 0.60 -16.11
N LEU A 76 -4.95 1.28 -16.59
CA LEU A 76 -3.80 0.66 -17.25
C LEU A 76 -2.63 0.55 -16.27
N VAL A 77 -1.92 -0.58 -16.29
CA VAL A 77 -0.77 -0.81 -15.43
C VAL A 77 0.51 -0.67 -16.24
N THR A 78 1.31 0.34 -15.91
CA THR A 78 2.70 0.42 -16.34
C THR A 78 3.59 -0.17 -15.26
N ASN A 79 4.36 -1.21 -15.60
CA ASN A 79 5.39 -1.72 -14.72
C ASN A 79 6.73 -1.16 -15.22
N PRO A 80 7.33 -0.16 -14.56
CA PRO A 80 8.75 0.08 -14.71
C PRO A 80 9.55 -1.15 -14.26
#